data_AF-A0A953IP97-F1
#
_entry.id   AF-A0A953IP97-F1
#
_cell.length_a   1.000
_cell.length_b   1.000
_cell.length_c   1.000
_cell.angle_alpha   90.00
_cell.angle_beta   90.00
_cell.angle_gamma   90.00
#
_symmetry.space_group_name_H-M   'P 1'
#
loop_
_entity.id
_entity.type
_entity.pdbx_description
1 polymer ?
#
loop_
_entity_poly.entity_id
_entity_poly.type
_entity_poly.pdbx_seq_one_letter_code
_entity_poly.pdbx_strand_id
1 'polypeptide(L)'
;GRTAIVIDDGIATGATIRAALKAARLREPKKLVLAVPVAPTDSLEHMRDEADEIVCLESHADFGAIGSYYLDFDQVTDEEVVAALAKYPARYRSRLEKAS
;
A
#
# COMPACT_ATOMS: atom_id res chain seq x y z
N GLY A 1 5.33 4.65 16.91
CA GLY A 1 4.29 4.99 15.93
C GLY A 1 2.98 4.24 16.16
N ARG A 2 2.05 4.33 15.19
CA ARG A 2 0.94 3.37 15.01
C ARG A 2 1.38 2.28 14.03
N THR A 3 0.63 1.19 13.91
CA THR A 3 0.78 0.29 12.76
C THR A 3 0.32 1.02 11.51
N ALA A 4 1.14 0.99 10.46
CA ALA A 4 0.81 1.50 9.13
C ALA A 4 0.63 0.31 8.20
N ILE A 5 -0.44 0.32 7.42
CA ILE A 5 -0.72 -0.71 6.41
C ILE A 5 -0.75 0.02 5.08
N VAL A 6 0.14 -0.37 4.17
CA VAL A 6 0.16 0.08 2.78
C VAL A 6 -0.60 -0.97 1.98
N ILE A 7 -1.61 -0.53 1.24
CA ILE A 7 -2.51 -1.37 0.44
C ILE A 7 -2.43 -0.90 -1.01
N ASP A 8 -2.41 -1.85 -1.93
CA ASP A 8 -2.51 -1.61 -3.37
C ASP A 8 -3.40 -2.69 -4.02
N ASP A 9 -3.78 -2.51 -5.29
CA ASP A 9 -4.58 -3.51 -6.04
C ASP A 9 -3.76 -4.75 -6.44
N GLY A 10 -2.45 -4.61 -6.53
CA GLY A 10 -1.53 -5.70 -6.76
C GLY A 10 -0.09 -5.21 -6.88
N ILE A 11 0.81 -6.15 -7.11
CA ILE A 11 2.21 -5.85 -7.39
C ILE A 11 2.49 -6.30 -8.82
N ALA A 12 2.98 -5.41 -9.68
CA ALA A 12 3.56 -5.81 -10.96
C ALA A 12 5.08 -5.90 -10.83
N THR A 13 5.79 -4.77 -10.76
CA THR A 13 7.25 -4.70 -10.56
C THR A 13 7.64 -4.31 -9.13
N GLY A 14 6.67 -3.82 -8.35
CA GLY A 14 6.85 -3.34 -6.98
C GLY A 14 7.49 -1.97 -6.83
N ALA A 15 8.04 -1.34 -7.87
CA ALA A 15 8.80 -0.08 -7.75
C ALA A 15 8.06 1.04 -6.97
N THR A 16 6.78 1.27 -7.27
CA THR A 16 5.93 2.25 -6.58
C THR A 16 5.72 1.89 -5.11
N ILE A 17 5.43 0.62 -4.84
CA ILE A 17 5.22 0.13 -3.47
C ILE A 17 6.50 0.27 -2.65
N ARG A 18 7.67 -0.04 -3.23
CA ARG A 18 8.96 0.13 -2.55
C ARG A 18 9.18 1.58 -2.13
N ALA A 19 8.86 2.54 -3.01
CA ALA A 19 8.93 3.95 -2.69
C ALA A 19 7.97 4.34 -1.56
N ALA A 20 6.73 3.84 -1.59
CA ALA A 20 5.73 4.09 -0.55
C ALA A 20 6.15 3.51 0.81
N LEU A 21 6.67 2.28 0.84
CA LEU A 21 7.17 1.63 2.06
C LEU A 21 8.35 2.40 2.66
N LYS A 22 9.31 2.82 1.83
CA LYS A 22 10.44 3.66 2.28
C LYS A 22 9.96 4.98 2.88
N ALA A 23 9.03 5.67 2.21
CA ALA A 23 8.46 6.91 2.72
C ALA A 23 7.69 6.71 4.04
N ALA A 24 6.93 5.62 4.16
CA ALA A 24 6.22 5.27 5.38
C ALA A 24 7.18 4.91 6.52
N ARG A 25 8.28 4.20 6.24
CA ARG A 25 9.29 3.82 7.23
C ARG A 25 9.96 5.04 7.88
N LEU A 26 10.19 6.12 7.12
CA LEU A 26 10.72 7.39 7.62
C LEU A 26 9.82 8.07 8.67
N ARG A 27 8.56 7.63 8.82
CA ARG A 27 7.62 8.13 9.84
C ARG A 27 7.63 7.27 11.12
N GLU A 28 8.53 6.29 11.21
CA GLU A 28 8.72 5.41 12.37
C GLU A 28 7.41 4.76 12.88
N PRO A 29 6.68 4.04 12.00
CA PRO A 29 5.51 3.27 12.43
C PRO A 29 5.93 2.21 13.46
N LYS A 30 5.00 1.80 14.32
CA LYS A 30 5.23 0.68 15.26
C LYS A 30 5.44 -0.64 14.51
N LYS A 31 4.75 -0.78 13.38
CA LYS A 31 4.83 -1.89 12.44
C LYS A 31 4.41 -1.39 11.07
N LEU A 32 5.13 -1.78 10.02
CA LEU A 32 4.82 -1.49 8.63
C LEU A 32 4.40 -2.78 7.94
N VAL A 33 3.17 -2.82 7.43
CA VAL A 33 2.60 -3.97 6.74
C VAL A 33 2.34 -3.60 5.29
N LEU A 34 2.74 -4.45 4.36
CA LEU A 34 2.26 -4.42 2.97
C LEU A 34 1.13 -5.44 2.84
N ALA A 35 -0.02 -5.03 2.29
CA ALA A 35 -1.13 -5.94 2.02
C ALA A 35 -1.64 -5.75 0.59
N VAL A 36 -1.60 -6.82 -0.20
CA VAL A 36 -1.99 -6.81 -1.62
C VAL A 36 -2.80 -8.06 -1.98
N PRO A 37 -3.79 -7.95 -2.88
CA PRO A 37 -4.54 -9.12 -3.35
C PRO A 37 -3.67 -10.08 -4.16
N VAL A 38 -2.90 -9.57 -5.13
CA VAL A 38 -2.13 -10.41 -6.06
C VAL A 38 -0.72 -9.88 -6.34
N ALA A 39 0.26 -10.77 -6.49
CA ALA A 39 1.64 -10.41 -6.83
C ALA A 39 2.42 -11.54 -7.54
N PRO A 40 3.47 -11.22 -8.31
CA PRO A 40 4.51 -12.18 -8.67
C PRO A 40 5.21 -12.73 -7.44
N THR A 41 5.46 -14.04 -7.44
CA THR A 41 6.14 -14.72 -6.32
C THR A 41 7.54 -14.17 -6.10
N ASP A 42 8.30 -13.91 -7.18
CA ASP A 42 9.65 -13.34 -7.13
C ASP A 42 9.66 -11.91 -6.58
N SER A 43 8.65 -11.10 -6.91
CA SER A 43 8.51 -9.74 -6.39
C SER A 43 8.30 -9.74 -4.88
N LEU A 44 7.47 -10.66 -4.35
CA LEU A 44 7.30 -10.83 -2.90
C LEU A 44 8.60 -11.22 -2.22
N GLU A 45 9.36 -12.16 -2.79
CA GLU A 45 10.67 -12.58 -2.26
C GLU A 45 11.65 -11.42 -2.17
N HIS A 46 11.77 -10.63 -3.24
CA HIS A 46 12.64 -9.46 -3.28
C HIS A 46 12.16 -8.30 -2.38
N MET A 47 10.93 -8.34 -1.88
CA MET A 47 10.35 -7.28 -1.03
C MET A 47 10.28 -7.64 0.45
N ARG A 48 10.64 -8.88 0.84
CA ARG A 48 10.51 -9.39 2.22
C ARG A 48 11.09 -8.47 3.29
N ASP A 49 12.17 -7.76 2.99
CA ASP A 49 12.85 -6.89 3.94
C ASP A 49 12.35 -5.42 3.93
N GLU A 50 11.40 -5.08 3.06
CA GLU A 50 10.90 -3.70 2.94
C GLU A 50 9.76 -3.37 3.91
N ALA A 51 9.06 -4.39 4.39
CA ALA A 51 7.99 -4.28 5.38
C ALA A 51 8.26 -5.26 6.54
N ASP A 52 7.65 -5.03 7.69
CA ASP A 52 7.76 -5.96 8.83
C ASP A 52 6.87 -7.20 8.61
N GLU A 53 5.86 -7.08 7.75
CA GLU A 53 4.98 -8.17 7.34
C GLU A 53 4.45 -7.88 5.94
N ILE A 54 4.35 -8.93 5.12
CA ILE A 54 3.72 -8.91 3.81
C ILE A 54 2.57 -9.89 3.81
N VAL A 55 1.38 -9.41 3.49
CA VAL A 55 0.16 -10.20 3.32
C VAL A 55 -0.20 -10.17 1.84
N CYS A 56 -0.15 -11.34 1.19
CA CYS A 56 -0.57 -11.51 -0.19
C CYS A 56 -1.58 -12.64 -0.25
N LEU A 57 -2.76 -12.40 -0.87
CA LEU A 57 -3.80 -13.43 -0.97
C LEU A 57 -3.44 -14.48 -2.01
N GLU A 58 -2.92 -14.05 -3.17
CA GLU A 58 -2.52 -14.91 -4.27
C GLU A 58 -1.17 -14.52 -4.85
N SER A 59 -0.25 -15.48 -4.94
CA SER A 59 1.05 -15.30 -5.58
C SER A 59 1.21 -16.25 -6.75
N HIS A 60 1.63 -15.74 -7.90
CA HIS A 60 1.77 -16.52 -9.13
C HIS A 60 3.22 -16.46 -9.64
N ALA A 61 3.74 -17.57 -10.17
CA ALA A 61 5.06 -17.59 -10.80
C ALA A 61 5.00 -17.00 -12.22
N ASP A 62 4.01 -17.43 -13.01
CA ASP A 62 3.69 -16.87 -14.31
C ASP A 62 2.67 -15.73 -14.13
N PHE A 63 3.18 -14.51 -13.94
CA PHE A 63 2.35 -13.34 -13.67
C PHE A 63 2.12 -12.50 -14.92
N GLY A 64 0.85 -12.25 -15.25
CA GLY A 64 0.42 -11.34 -16.33
C GLY A 64 0.29 -9.89 -15.88
N ALA A 65 -0.84 -9.26 -16.23
CA ALA A 65 -1.18 -7.94 -15.72
C ALA A 65 -2.08 -8.06 -14.48
N ILE A 66 -2.03 -7.08 -13.56
CA ILE A 66 -2.88 -7.05 -12.36
C ILE A 66 -4.37 -7.18 -12.73
N GLY A 67 -4.81 -6.45 -13.77
CA GLY A 67 -6.21 -6.50 -14.22
C GLY A 67 -6.70 -7.87 -14.68
N SER A 68 -5.81 -8.82 -14.99
CA SER A 68 -6.22 -10.20 -15.34
C SER A 68 -6.76 -11.00 -14.15
N TYR A 69 -6.55 -10.52 -12.92
CA TYR A 69 -7.01 -11.16 -11.68
C TYR A 69 -8.30 -10.55 -11.14
N TYR A 70 -8.85 -9.56 -11.84
CA TYR A 70 -10.08 -8.86 -11.48
C TYR A 70 -11.14 -9.09 -12.55
N LEU A 71 -12.36 -9.46 -12.15
CA LEU A 71 -13.50 -9.53 -13.08
C LEU A 71 -13.88 -8.16 -13.63
N ASP A 72 -13.68 -7.12 -12.82
CA ASP A 72 -13.89 -5.71 -13.14
C ASP A 72 -12.65 -4.94 -12.70
N PHE A 73 -11.99 -4.29 -13.65
CA PHE A 73 -10.77 -3.52 -13.45
C PHE A 73 -10.88 -2.14 -14.13
N ASP A 74 -12.07 -1.55 -14.03
CA ASP A 74 -12.31 -0.20 -14.52
C ASP A 74 -11.41 0.83 -13.83
N GLN A 75 -11.00 1.84 -14.58
CA GLN A 75 -10.10 2.88 -14.09
C GLN A 75 -10.83 3.76 -13.06
N VAL A 76 -10.27 3.83 -11.86
CA VAL A 76 -10.72 4.77 -10.81
C VAL A 76 -10.29 6.20 -11.19
N THR A 77 -11.23 7.14 -11.19
CA THR A 77 -10.93 8.55 -11.53
C THR A 77 -10.42 9.34 -10.33
N ASP A 78 -9.73 10.46 -10.59
CA ASP A 78 -9.26 11.36 -9.54
C ASP A 78 -10.43 11.89 -8.68
N GLU A 79 -11.59 12.14 -9.28
CA GLU A 79 -12.79 12.58 -8.56
C GLU A 79 -13.28 11.53 -7.57
N GLU A 80 -13.24 10.26 -7.94
CA GLU A 80 -13.62 9.15 -7.06
C GLU A 80 -12.65 9.02 -5.88
N VAL A 81 -11.35 9.16 -6.14
CA VAL A 81 -10.32 9.18 -5.09
C VAL A 81 -10.56 10.34 -4.13
N VAL A 82 -10.76 11.56 -4.64
CA VAL A 82 -11.03 12.74 -3.82
C VAL A 82 -12.30 12.57 -2.99
N ALA A 83 -13.37 12.04 -3.59
CA ALA A 83 -14.62 11.76 -2.89
C ALA A 83 -14.45 10.70 -1.79
N ALA A 84 -13.63 9.66 -2.03
CA ALA A 84 -13.31 8.65 -1.03
C ALA A 84 -12.52 9.24 0.15
N LEU A 85 -11.49 10.05 -0.12
CA LEU A 85 -10.69 10.72 0.92
C LEU A 85 -11.53 11.68 1.77
N ALA A 86 -12.48 12.39 1.16
CA ALA A 86 -13.38 13.30 1.87
C ALA A 86 -14.29 12.59 2.88
N LYS A 87 -14.63 11.31 2.65
CA LYS A 87 -15.39 10.47 3.61
C LYS A 87 -14.57 10.10 4.85
N TYR A 88 -13.24 10.06 4.73
CA TYR A 88 -12.32 9.70 5.80
C TYR A 88 -11.31 10.82 6.04
N PRO A 89 -11.77 12.02 6.47
CA PRO A 89 -10.89 13.16 6.64
C PRO A 89 -9.76 12.81 7.59
N ALA A 90 -8.52 13.16 7.20
CA ALA A 90 -7.36 12.98 8.03
C ALA A 90 -7.63 13.65 9.39
N ARG A 91 -7.62 12.85 10.46
CA ARG A 91 -7.59 13.40 11.82
C ARG A 91 -6.23 14.03 12.04
N TYR A 92 -6.07 15.26 11.58
CA TYR A 92 -4.91 16.07 11.90
C TYR A 92 -4.91 16.25 13.43
N ARG A 93 -4.05 15.52 14.14
CA ARG A 93 -3.72 15.88 15.51
C ARG A 93 -2.96 17.19 15.41
N SER A 94 -3.59 18.30 15.82
CA SER A 94 -2.93 19.57 16.05
C SER A 94 -1.76 19.34 17.02
N ARG A 95 -0.56 19.17 16.48
CA ARG A 95 0.68 19.13 17.27
C ARG A 95 1.35 20.50 17.34
N LEU A 96 0.61 21.56 17.02
CA LEU A 96 1.08 22.95 17.06
C LEU A 96 0.48 23.80 18.20
N GLU A 97 -0.40 23.27 19.05
CA GLU A 97 -1.01 24.04 20.15
C GLU A 97 -0.45 23.75 21.55
N LYS A 98 0.67 23.01 21.68
CA LYS A 98 1.34 22.78 22.99
C LYS A 98 2.78 23.26 23.01
N ALA A 99 3.05 24.41 22.39
CA ALA A 99 4.34 25.09 22.46
C ALA A 99 4.19 26.61 22.63
N SER A 100 3.15 27.07 23.35
CA SER A 100 3.09 28.44 23.85
C SER A 100 2.51 28.48 25.26
#